data_AF-A0AAE0U178-F1
#
_entry.id   AF-A0AAE0U178-F1
#
_cell.length_a   1.000
_cell.length_b   1.000
_cell.length_c   1.000
_cell.angle_alpha   90.00
_cell.angle_beta   90.00
_cell.angle_gamma   90.00
#
_symmetry.space_group_name_H-M   'P 1'
#
loop_
_entity.id
_entity.type
_entity.pdbx_description
1 polymer ?
#
loop_
_entity_poly.entity_id
_entity_poly.type
_entity_poly.pdbx_seq_one_letter_code
_entity_poly.pdbx_strand_id
1 'polypeptide(L)'
;MSAGGHHSRSRAGSKTANMQDYTMAPTTKSVARYLEPCAATASMFLYAQGNSVVCSHHDTLTIERRFARHSDEVQLLAVDNLSDMGAGRLVVSYDSGQTAIVWDLVTGDEVARFASYENLTCAAWMRNGNVAFGNAQGGVILFEPTTSEHISARTIDQISITAIAPASDCRTFAIGYQNGSLLIATLQPKFTILHNLSTSRGPSPIVTLAWHASSSRQKSDMLAVQTYDGDLRVWSVSKVYNAEDPAKVVRILKRTENYLAGPNWMGWSKNGRIIQYSES
;
A
#
# COMPACT_ATOMS: atom_id res chain seq x y z
N MET A 1 38.53 61.79 37.93
CA MET A 1 38.59 60.64 37.00
C MET A 1 37.55 59.64 37.47
N SER A 2 36.52 59.44 36.66
CA SER A 2 35.23 58.86 37.05
C SER A 2 35.22 57.35 37.26
N ALA A 3 34.32 56.93 38.13
CA ALA A 3 33.94 55.56 38.45
C ALA A 3 32.84 55.01 37.52
N GLY A 4 32.78 53.67 37.44
CA GLY A 4 31.54 52.88 37.43
C GLY A 4 30.85 52.57 36.09
N GLY A 5 30.47 51.30 35.90
CA GLY A 5 29.33 50.92 35.07
C GLY A 5 29.50 49.68 34.18
N HIS A 6 29.15 48.50 34.70
CA HIS A 6 28.77 47.34 33.88
C HIS A 6 27.50 47.66 33.08
N HIS A 7 27.53 47.45 31.76
CA HIS A 7 26.32 47.25 30.98
C HIS A 7 26.51 46.16 29.92
N SER A 8 25.84 45.05 30.17
CA SER A 8 25.44 44.05 29.18
C SER A 8 24.57 44.70 28.09
N ARG A 9 24.90 44.43 26.82
CA ARG A 9 24.01 44.71 25.70
C ARG A 9 23.76 43.44 24.91
N SER A 10 22.61 42.85 25.18
CA SER A 10 21.92 41.89 24.32
C SER A 10 21.63 42.51 22.96
N ARG A 11 22.04 41.87 21.87
CA ARG A 11 21.57 42.23 20.53
C ARG A 11 20.58 41.16 20.08
N ALA A 12 19.30 41.44 20.30
CA ALA A 12 18.19 40.73 19.71
C ALA A 12 18.22 40.96 18.18
N GLY A 13 18.58 39.93 17.42
CA GLY A 13 18.42 39.90 15.98
C GLY A 13 17.14 39.14 15.64
N SER A 14 16.06 39.88 15.41
CA SER A 14 14.83 39.39 14.77
C SER A 14 15.19 38.79 13.41
N LYS A 15 15.23 37.46 13.32
CA LYS A 15 15.18 36.76 12.03
C LYS A 15 13.73 36.41 11.76
N THR A 16 13.10 37.25 10.95
CA THR A 16 11.91 36.91 10.17
C THR A 16 12.15 35.57 9.47
N ALA A 17 11.36 34.56 9.82
CA ALA A 17 11.37 33.29 9.13
C ALA A 17 10.86 33.51 7.71
N ASN A 18 11.76 33.47 6.72
CA ASN A 18 11.37 33.31 5.34
C ASN A 18 10.72 31.93 5.20
N MET A 19 9.38 31.91 5.14
CA MET A 19 8.63 30.84 4.49
C MET A 19 9.10 30.80 3.04
N GLN A 20 10.01 29.88 2.73
CA GLN A 20 10.31 29.55 1.35
C GLN A 20 9.15 28.71 0.82
N ASP A 21 8.41 29.30 -0.11
CA ASP A 21 7.44 28.61 -0.96
C ASP A 21 8.12 27.41 -1.63
N TYR A 22 7.79 26.20 -1.17
CA TYR A 22 8.11 24.98 -1.87
C TYR A 22 7.10 24.80 -3.00
N THR A 23 7.27 25.54 -4.10
CA THR A 23 6.65 25.18 -5.37
C THR A 23 7.32 23.91 -5.87
N MET A 24 6.72 22.74 -5.60
CA MET A 24 7.13 21.49 -6.24
C MET A 24 6.83 21.59 -7.74
N ALA A 25 7.87 21.41 -8.56
CA ALA A 25 7.71 21.19 -9.99
C ALA A 25 6.88 19.92 -10.22
N PRO A 26 6.03 19.86 -11.26
CA PRO A 26 5.23 18.67 -11.55
C PRO A 26 6.17 17.56 -12.06
N THR A 27 6.58 16.67 -11.17
CA THR A 27 7.29 15.45 -11.56
C THR A 27 6.28 14.34 -11.84
N THR A 28 5.50 14.50 -12.92
CA THR A 28 4.88 13.35 -13.61
C THR A 28 5.94 12.64 -14.45
N LYS A 29 6.98 12.11 -13.80
CA LYS A 29 7.76 11.02 -14.37
C LYS A 29 7.24 9.76 -13.70
N SER A 30 6.34 9.07 -14.41
CA SER A 30 5.94 7.71 -14.06
C SER A 30 7.20 6.92 -13.74
N VAL A 31 7.26 6.34 -12.54
CA VAL A 31 8.29 5.35 -12.21
C VAL A 31 8.27 4.33 -13.34
N ALA A 32 9.38 4.20 -14.08
CA ALA A 32 9.46 3.26 -15.20
C ALA A 32 9.07 1.87 -14.68
N ARG A 33 8.09 1.23 -15.33
CA ARG A 33 7.60 -0.09 -14.90
C ARG A 33 8.65 -1.12 -15.31
N TYR A 34 9.52 -1.48 -14.37
CA TYR A 34 10.56 -2.50 -14.58
C TYR A 34 10.00 -3.93 -14.46
N LEU A 35 8.84 -4.10 -13.83
CA LEU A 35 8.23 -5.40 -13.54
C LEU A 35 6.76 -5.41 -13.95
N GLU A 36 6.36 -6.50 -14.60
CA GLU A 36 4.95 -6.78 -14.94
C GLU A 36 4.17 -7.19 -13.69
N PRO A 37 2.88 -6.78 -13.55
CA PRO A 37 2.03 -7.24 -12.47
C PRO A 37 1.93 -8.77 -12.44
N CYS A 38 2.23 -9.36 -11.29
CA CYS A 38 2.11 -10.79 -11.07
C CYS A 38 1.52 -11.11 -9.70
N ALA A 39 0.89 -12.27 -9.58
CA ALA A 39 0.32 -12.78 -8.34
C ALA A 39 0.35 -14.31 -8.36
N ALA A 40 0.18 -14.93 -7.19
CA ALA A 40 0.20 -16.38 -7.08
C ALA A 40 -0.87 -16.86 -6.10
N THR A 41 -1.43 -18.04 -6.39
CA THR A 41 -2.21 -18.86 -5.46
C THR A 41 -1.30 -19.96 -4.89
N ALA A 42 -1.86 -20.92 -4.16
CA ALA A 42 -1.10 -22.10 -3.74
C ALA A 42 -0.70 -23.04 -4.90
N SER A 43 -1.40 -22.97 -6.03
CA SER A 43 -1.21 -23.89 -7.17
C SER A 43 -0.93 -23.18 -8.49
N MET A 44 -1.26 -21.89 -8.62
CA MET A 44 -1.19 -21.13 -9.85
C MET A 44 -0.30 -19.90 -9.70
N PHE A 45 0.38 -19.56 -10.79
CA PHE A 45 1.11 -18.32 -11.00
C PHE A 45 0.42 -17.53 -12.11
N LEU A 46 0.15 -16.25 -11.83
CA LEU A 46 -0.52 -15.34 -12.73
C LEU A 46 0.36 -14.13 -13.04
N TYR A 47 0.34 -13.70 -14.29
CA TYR A 47 1.08 -12.51 -14.72
C TYR A 47 0.34 -11.79 -15.85
N ALA A 48 0.49 -10.47 -15.87
CA ALA A 48 0.02 -9.64 -16.97
C ALA A 48 0.89 -9.86 -18.23
N GLN A 49 0.25 -9.85 -19.38
CA GLN A 49 0.90 -9.84 -20.69
C GLN A 49 0.08 -8.95 -21.63
N GLY A 50 0.48 -7.68 -21.74
CA GLY A 50 -0.29 -6.67 -22.47
C GLY A 50 -1.68 -6.49 -21.85
N ASN A 51 -2.73 -6.68 -22.64
CA ASN A 51 -4.13 -6.58 -22.20
C ASN A 51 -4.72 -7.89 -21.68
N SER A 52 -3.88 -8.87 -21.33
CA SER A 52 -4.33 -10.18 -20.90
C SER A 52 -3.66 -10.58 -19.58
N VAL A 53 -4.35 -11.39 -18.78
CA VAL A 53 -3.76 -12.08 -17.64
C VAL A 53 -3.55 -13.54 -18.01
N VAL A 54 -2.32 -14.04 -17.86
CA VAL A 54 -1.99 -15.45 -18.06
C VAL A 54 -2.03 -16.17 -16.73
N CYS A 55 -2.70 -17.32 -16.67
CA CYS A 55 -2.71 -18.22 -15.53
C CYS A 55 -2.01 -19.52 -15.91
N SER A 56 -0.99 -19.88 -15.15
CA SER A 56 -0.19 -21.08 -15.34
C SER A 56 -0.02 -21.81 -14.01
N HIS A 57 0.19 -23.12 -14.07
CA HIS A 57 0.60 -23.88 -12.90
C HIS A 57 1.95 -23.37 -12.37
N HIS A 58 2.07 -23.17 -11.06
CA HIS A 58 3.28 -22.56 -10.47
C HIS A 58 4.55 -23.43 -10.58
N ASP A 59 4.39 -24.75 -10.70
CA ASP A 59 5.46 -25.74 -10.70
C ASP A 59 5.92 -26.10 -12.12
N THR A 60 4.99 -26.29 -13.05
CA THR A 60 5.29 -26.68 -14.44
C THR A 60 5.32 -25.49 -15.40
N LEU A 61 4.78 -24.34 -15.00
CA LEU A 61 4.52 -23.17 -15.85
C LEU A 61 3.64 -23.48 -17.07
N THR A 62 2.94 -24.62 -17.07
CA THR A 62 1.97 -24.92 -18.12
C THR A 62 0.82 -23.95 -18.02
N ILE A 63 0.51 -23.28 -19.13
CA ILE A 63 -0.58 -22.31 -19.19
C ILE A 63 -1.90 -23.06 -19.11
N GLU A 64 -2.69 -22.74 -18.09
CA GLU A 64 -4.04 -23.26 -17.92
C GLU A 64 -5.05 -22.38 -18.65
N ARG A 65 -4.93 -21.05 -18.51
CA ARG A 65 -5.89 -20.10 -19.08
C ARG A 65 -5.26 -18.74 -19.40
N ARG A 66 -5.90 -18.01 -20.33
CA ARG A 66 -5.66 -16.60 -20.61
C ARG A 66 -6.96 -15.82 -20.47
N PHE A 67 -6.95 -14.77 -19.65
CA PHE A 67 -8.07 -13.85 -19.46
C PHE A 67 -7.84 -12.61 -20.32
N ALA A 68 -8.61 -12.47 -21.41
CA ALA A 68 -8.36 -11.49 -22.47
C ALA A 68 -9.57 -10.58 -22.72
N ARG A 69 -10.17 -10.01 -21.66
CA ARG A 69 -11.28 -9.03 -21.77
C ARG A 69 -10.89 -7.59 -21.42
N HIS A 70 -9.62 -7.33 -21.09
CA HIS A 70 -9.14 -5.95 -21.01
C HIS A 70 -8.90 -5.42 -22.43
N SER A 71 -9.27 -4.16 -22.65
CA SER A 71 -9.01 -3.48 -23.93
C SER A 71 -7.63 -2.84 -23.93
N ASP A 72 -7.13 -2.52 -22.74
CA ASP A 72 -5.88 -1.81 -22.51
C ASP A 72 -4.90 -2.66 -21.70
N GLU A 73 -3.66 -2.19 -21.58
CA GLU A 73 -2.59 -2.88 -20.87
C GLU A 73 -2.92 -3.05 -19.38
N VAL A 74 -2.81 -4.27 -18.86
CA VAL A 74 -3.06 -4.60 -17.46
C VAL A 74 -1.97 -4.04 -16.56
N GLN A 75 -2.38 -3.30 -15.54
CA GLN A 75 -1.54 -2.52 -14.63
C GLN A 75 -1.50 -2.97 -13.20
N LEU A 76 -2.57 -3.59 -12.72
CA LEU A 76 -2.62 -4.19 -11.40
C LEU A 76 -3.14 -5.60 -11.53
N LEU A 77 -2.64 -6.47 -10.66
CA LEU A 77 -3.07 -7.85 -10.55
C LEU A 77 -2.98 -8.28 -9.08
N ALA A 78 -4.09 -8.76 -8.53
CA ALA A 78 -4.12 -9.29 -7.17
C ALA A 78 -5.05 -10.51 -7.06
N VAL A 79 -4.59 -11.52 -6.34
CA VAL A 79 -5.32 -12.77 -6.06
C VAL A 79 -5.90 -12.70 -4.66
N ASP A 80 -7.13 -13.19 -4.50
CA ASP A 80 -7.76 -13.33 -3.20
C ASP A 80 -7.21 -14.55 -2.44
N ASN A 81 -6.11 -14.36 -1.73
CA ASN A 81 -5.56 -15.37 -0.82
C ASN A 81 -6.06 -15.20 0.62
N LEU A 82 -7.01 -14.28 0.86
CA LEU A 82 -7.36 -13.82 2.21
C LEU A 82 -8.79 -14.19 2.62
N SER A 83 -9.75 -14.16 1.69
CA SER A 83 -11.15 -14.43 2.02
C SER A 83 -11.46 -15.93 2.02
N ASP A 84 -12.45 -16.30 2.83
CA ASP A 84 -12.97 -17.68 2.88
C ASP A 84 -13.71 -18.05 1.58
N MET A 85 -14.29 -17.05 0.89
CA MET A 85 -14.94 -17.19 -0.41
C MET A 85 -13.94 -17.40 -1.55
N GLY A 86 -12.73 -16.89 -1.34
CA GLY A 86 -11.82 -16.55 -2.41
C GLY A 86 -10.54 -17.35 -2.46
N ALA A 87 -10.18 -18.16 -1.45
CA ALA A 87 -9.03 -19.10 -1.33
C ALA A 87 -8.19 -19.41 -2.61
N GLY A 88 -7.63 -18.40 -3.27
CA GLY A 88 -6.99 -18.51 -4.58
C GLY A 88 -7.91 -18.70 -5.79
N ARG A 89 -9.23 -18.51 -5.67
CA ARG A 89 -10.26 -18.54 -6.73
C ARG A 89 -10.50 -17.19 -7.39
N LEU A 90 -10.58 -16.10 -6.64
CA LEU A 90 -10.89 -14.78 -7.22
C LEU A 90 -9.63 -13.99 -7.53
N VAL A 91 -9.66 -13.29 -8.66
CA VAL A 91 -8.57 -12.41 -9.11
C VAL A 91 -9.14 -11.10 -9.56
N VAL A 92 -8.49 -10.00 -9.18
CA VAL A 92 -8.76 -8.68 -9.72
C VAL A 92 -7.59 -8.27 -10.59
N SER A 93 -7.90 -7.80 -11.79
CA SER A 93 -6.96 -7.08 -12.64
C SER A 93 -7.52 -5.72 -13.02
N TYR A 94 -6.65 -4.76 -13.29
CA TYR A 94 -7.03 -3.40 -13.66
C TYR A 94 -6.14 -2.93 -14.79
N ASP A 95 -6.69 -2.27 -15.79
CA ASP A 95 -5.96 -1.80 -16.98
C ASP A 95 -5.71 -0.28 -17.02
N SER A 96 -4.89 0.17 -17.96
CA SER A 96 -4.65 1.60 -18.21
C SER A 96 -5.88 2.35 -18.76
N GLY A 97 -6.92 1.61 -19.18
CA GLY A 97 -8.24 2.12 -19.56
C GLY A 97 -9.17 2.37 -18.36
N GLN A 98 -8.64 2.28 -17.14
CA GLN A 98 -9.36 2.50 -15.88
C GLN A 98 -10.47 1.47 -15.59
N THR A 99 -10.36 0.29 -16.19
CA THR A 99 -11.30 -0.80 -15.98
C THR A 99 -10.68 -1.89 -15.10
N ALA A 100 -11.29 -2.16 -13.96
CA ALA A 100 -11.03 -3.34 -13.15
C ALA A 100 -11.99 -4.48 -13.53
N ILE A 101 -11.47 -5.70 -13.61
CA ILE A 101 -12.25 -6.91 -13.84
C ILE A 101 -11.93 -7.89 -12.72
N VAL A 102 -12.99 -8.46 -12.12
CA VAL A 102 -12.89 -9.57 -11.18
C VAL A 102 -13.20 -10.87 -11.92
N TRP A 103 -12.31 -11.84 -11.80
CA TRP A 103 -12.37 -13.13 -12.49
C TRP A 103 -12.56 -14.27 -11.50
N ASP A 104 -13.27 -15.30 -11.95
CA ASP A 104 -13.25 -16.62 -11.35
C ASP A 104 -12.17 -17.48 -12.02
N LEU A 105 -11.13 -17.86 -11.28
CA LEU A 105 -10.06 -18.70 -11.79
C LEU A 105 -10.49 -20.13 -12.10
N VAL A 106 -11.57 -20.63 -11.50
CA VAL A 106 -12.06 -21.98 -11.78
C VAL A 106 -12.84 -21.98 -13.09
N THR A 107 -13.89 -21.15 -13.18
CA THR A 107 -14.77 -21.16 -14.36
C THR A 107 -14.16 -20.42 -15.55
N GLY A 108 -13.30 -19.43 -15.30
CA GLY A 108 -12.77 -18.54 -16.33
C GLY A 108 -13.64 -17.31 -16.57
N ASP A 109 -14.75 -17.18 -15.84
CA ASP A 109 -15.73 -16.13 -16.09
C ASP A 109 -15.36 -14.81 -15.42
N GLU A 110 -15.91 -13.75 -16.00
CA GLU A 110 -15.96 -12.44 -15.37
C GLU A 110 -17.08 -12.44 -14.33
N VAL A 111 -16.70 -12.23 -13.06
CA VAL A 111 -17.62 -12.13 -11.93
C VAL A 111 -18.19 -10.71 -11.84
N ALA A 112 -17.34 -9.71 -11.99
CA ALA A 112 -17.72 -8.32 -11.88
C ALA A 112 -16.77 -7.41 -12.67
N ARG A 113 -17.25 -6.22 -13.00
CA ARG A 113 -16.48 -5.17 -13.68
C ARG A 113 -16.72 -3.84 -12.99
N PHE A 114 -15.65 -3.08 -12.82
CA PHE A 114 -15.68 -1.78 -12.17
C PHE A 114 -14.87 -0.78 -13.00
N ALA A 115 -15.51 0.29 -13.46
CA ALA A 115 -14.84 1.40 -14.13
C ALA A 115 -14.58 2.51 -13.11
N SER A 116 -13.32 2.89 -12.95
CA SER A 116 -12.93 4.00 -12.08
C SER A 116 -12.88 5.31 -12.85
N TYR A 117 -13.19 6.42 -12.19
CA TYR A 117 -12.99 7.77 -12.72
C TYR A 117 -11.59 8.34 -12.42
N GLU A 118 -10.88 7.70 -11.49
CA GLU A 118 -9.53 8.06 -11.08
C GLU A 118 -8.59 6.89 -11.32
N ASN A 119 -7.34 7.19 -11.67
CA ASN A 119 -6.36 6.13 -11.89
C ASN A 119 -6.07 5.37 -10.59
N LEU A 120 -6.36 4.07 -10.59
CA LEU A 120 -6.05 3.18 -9.48
C LEU A 120 -4.56 2.83 -9.48
N THR A 121 -3.95 2.90 -8.31
CA THR A 121 -2.51 2.78 -8.11
C THR A 121 -2.12 1.54 -7.31
N CYS A 122 -3.06 0.99 -6.53
CA CYS A 122 -2.89 -0.27 -5.82
C CYS A 122 -4.25 -0.95 -5.57
N ALA A 123 -4.22 -2.27 -5.39
CA ALA A 123 -5.39 -3.09 -5.11
C ALA A 123 -5.04 -4.14 -4.04
N ALA A 124 -5.93 -4.37 -3.09
CA ALA A 124 -5.77 -5.40 -2.07
C ALA A 124 -7.12 -6.05 -1.74
N TRP A 125 -7.14 -7.38 -1.68
CA TRP A 125 -8.30 -8.13 -1.23
C TRP A 125 -8.50 -8.00 0.28
N MET A 126 -9.76 -8.04 0.68
CA MET A 126 -10.20 -8.03 2.07
C MET A 126 -10.72 -9.41 2.46
N ARG A 127 -10.67 -9.74 3.76
CA ARG A 127 -11.08 -11.06 4.26
C ARG A 127 -12.58 -11.35 4.04
N ASN A 128 -13.39 -10.32 3.85
CA ASN A 128 -14.81 -10.41 3.52
C ASN A 128 -15.09 -10.58 2.01
N GLY A 129 -14.06 -10.64 1.16
CA GLY A 129 -14.22 -10.78 -0.30
C GLY A 129 -14.35 -9.45 -1.05
N ASN A 130 -14.24 -8.31 -0.37
CA ASN A 130 -14.20 -7.01 -1.03
C ASN A 130 -12.79 -6.68 -1.52
N VAL A 131 -12.69 -5.76 -2.47
CA VAL A 131 -11.41 -5.22 -2.96
C VAL A 131 -11.27 -3.77 -2.49
N ALA A 132 -10.15 -3.46 -1.85
CA ALA A 132 -9.76 -2.10 -1.53
C ALA A 132 -8.79 -1.58 -2.60
N PHE A 133 -9.18 -0.51 -3.29
CA PHE A 133 -8.35 0.20 -4.24
C PHE A 133 -7.86 1.51 -3.67
N GLY A 134 -6.57 1.83 -3.86
CA GLY A 134 -6.04 3.17 -3.71
C GLY A 134 -5.96 3.87 -5.07
N ASN A 135 -6.10 5.19 -5.10
CA ASN A 135 -5.98 5.97 -6.32
C ASN A 135 -4.93 7.09 -6.22
N ALA A 136 -4.62 7.68 -7.37
CA ALA A 136 -3.62 8.73 -7.52
C ALA A 136 -3.97 10.06 -6.80
N GLN A 137 -5.22 10.25 -6.36
CA GLN A 137 -5.70 11.48 -5.72
C GLN A 137 -5.89 11.35 -4.20
N GLY A 138 -5.49 10.23 -3.60
CA GLY A 138 -5.68 10.01 -2.16
C GLY A 138 -7.07 9.51 -1.79
N GLY A 139 -7.79 8.93 -2.73
CA GLY A 139 -9.06 8.24 -2.49
C GLY A 139 -8.86 6.74 -2.32
N VAL A 140 -9.59 6.16 -1.37
CA VAL A 140 -9.77 4.71 -1.25
C VAL A 140 -11.16 4.34 -1.75
N ILE A 141 -11.26 3.30 -2.58
CA ILE A 141 -12.52 2.73 -3.04
C ILE A 141 -12.62 1.32 -2.48
N LEU A 142 -13.70 1.01 -1.77
CA LEU A 142 -14.03 -0.37 -1.40
C LEU A 142 -15.10 -0.87 -2.37
N PHE A 143 -14.78 -1.92 -3.11
CA PHE A 143 -15.64 -2.55 -4.10
C PHE A 143 -16.08 -3.93 -3.62
N GLU A 144 -17.37 -4.22 -3.72
CA GLU A 144 -17.96 -5.53 -3.43
C GLU A 144 -18.28 -6.24 -4.76
N PRO A 145 -17.51 -7.27 -5.16
CA PRO A 145 -17.70 -7.93 -6.45
C PRO A 145 -19.06 -8.62 -6.60
N THR A 146 -19.61 -9.15 -5.50
CA THR A 146 -20.89 -9.90 -5.49
C THR A 146 -22.09 -9.04 -5.83
N THR A 147 -22.09 -7.79 -5.39
CA THR A 147 -23.19 -6.82 -5.61
C THR A 147 -22.85 -5.80 -6.69
N SER A 148 -21.57 -5.71 -7.08
CA SER A 148 -21.01 -4.64 -7.90
C SER A 148 -21.20 -3.23 -7.29
N GLU A 149 -21.44 -3.16 -5.98
CA GLU A 149 -21.52 -1.90 -5.25
C GLU A 149 -20.12 -1.42 -4.84
N HIS A 150 -19.97 -0.11 -4.70
CA HIS A 150 -18.74 0.47 -4.18
C HIS A 150 -19.03 1.67 -3.30
N ILE A 151 -18.08 1.94 -2.41
CA ILE A 151 -18.02 3.16 -1.62
C ILE A 151 -16.66 3.82 -1.82
N SER A 152 -16.62 5.14 -1.74
CA SER A 152 -15.38 5.90 -1.80
C SER A 152 -15.19 6.70 -0.52
N ALA A 153 -13.96 6.72 -0.01
CA ALA A 153 -13.53 7.52 1.11
C ALA A 153 -12.32 8.36 0.70
N ARG A 154 -12.39 9.67 0.92
CA ARG A 154 -11.22 10.55 0.77
C ARG A 154 -10.35 10.47 2.02
N THR A 155 -9.03 10.41 1.83
CA THR A 155 -8.07 10.40 2.93
C THR A 155 -7.24 11.69 2.94
N ILE A 156 -5.98 11.65 2.47
CA ILE A 156 -5.16 12.84 2.27
C ILE A 156 -5.33 13.28 0.82
N ASP A 157 -6.01 14.40 0.61
CA ASP A 157 -6.33 14.93 -0.72
C ASP A 157 -5.05 15.24 -1.52
N GLN A 158 -5.07 14.94 -2.82
CA GLN A 158 -4.00 15.26 -3.79
C GLN A 158 -2.66 14.56 -3.53
N ILE A 159 -2.65 13.46 -2.75
CA ILE A 159 -1.46 12.63 -2.57
C ILE A 159 -1.77 11.20 -2.97
N SER A 160 -1.07 10.72 -4.00
CA SER A 160 -1.21 9.36 -4.51
C SER A 160 -0.99 8.32 -3.41
N ILE A 161 -1.95 7.39 -3.29
CA ILE A 161 -1.81 6.20 -2.47
C ILE A 161 -1.00 5.20 -3.27
N THR A 162 0.14 4.77 -2.75
CA THR A 162 1.06 3.87 -3.45
C THR A 162 1.01 2.45 -2.91
N ALA A 163 0.51 2.27 -1.69
CA ALA A 163 0.30 0.96 -1.09
C ALA A 163 -0.91 1.00 -0.16
N ILE A 164 -1.68 -0.09 -0.13
CA ILE A 164 -2.81 -0.27 0.78
C ILE A 164 -2.80 -1.69 1.35
N ALA A 165 -3.06 -1.83 2.64
CA ALA A 165 -3.20 -3.13 3.29
C ALA A 165 -4.39 -3.11 4.26
N PRO A 166 -5.51 -3.76 3.90
CA PRO A 166 -6.62 -4.00 4.81
C PRO A 166 -6.21 -4.94 5.95
N ALA A 167 -6.62 -4.62 7.17
CA ALA A 167 -6.41 -5.46 8.34
C ALA A 167 -7.44 -6.60 8.41
N SER A 168 -7.25 -7.47 9.40
CA SER A 168 -8.06 -8.68 9.58
C SER A 168 -9.54 -8.43 9.88
N ASP A 169 -9.83 -7.30 10.50
CA ASP A 169 -11.16 -6.85 10.89
C ASP A 169 -11.99 -6.27 9.72
N CYS A 170 -11.40 -6.13 8.52
CA CYS A 170 -12.00 -5.50 7.35
C CYS A 170 -12.46 -4.05 7.56
N ARG A 171 -11.98 -3.38 8.62
CA ARG A 171 -12.36 -2.01 9.00
C ARG A 171 -11.15 -1.09 9.14
N THR A 172 -10.02 -1.65 9.53
CA THR A 172 -8.76 -0.95 9.70
C THR A 172 -7.90 -1.11 8.44
N PHE A 173 -7.28 -0.02 8.00
CA PHE A 173 -6.45 0.02 6.80
C PHE A 173 -5.12 0.68 7.10
N ALA A 174 -4.02 0.06 6.66
CA ALA A 174 -2.75 0.75 6.52
C ALA A 174 -2.70 1.36 5.11
N ILE A 175 -2.38 2.66 5.02
CA ILE A 175 -2.40 3.43 3.79
C ILE A 175 -1.06 4.15 3.66
N GLY A 176 -0.33 3.83 2.60
CA GLY A 176 0.97 4.38 2.29
C GLY A 176 0.89 5.32 1.09
N TYR A 177 1.59 6.44 1.18
CA TYR A 177 1.50 7.52 0.20
C TYR A 177 2.83 7.78 -0.51
N GLN A 178 2.74 8.41 -1.68
CA GLN A 178 3.88 8.82 -2.51
C GLN A 178 4.89 9.72 -1.76
N ASN A 179 4.43 10.55 -0.83
CA ASN A 179 5.31 11.43 -0.06
C ASN A 179 5.93 10.76 1.18
N GLY A 180 5.72 9.46 1.37
CA GLY A 180 6.18 8.69 2.53
C GLY A 180 5.31 8.81 3.78
N SER A 181 4.17 9.51 3.70
CA SER A 181 3.17 9.43 4.77
C SER A 181 2.68 7.99 4.90
N LEU A 182 2.41 7.57 6.14
CA LEU A 182 1.83 6.27 6.44
C LEU A 182 0.78 6.44 7.53
N LEU A 183 -0.45 6.08 7.20
CA LEU A 183 -1.57 6.14 8.14
C LEU A 183 -2.09 4.74 8.43
N ILE A 184 -2.53 4.54 9.67
CA ILE A 184 -3.48 3.49 10.01
C ILE A 184 -4.79 4.19 10.31
N ALA A 185 -5.86 3.81 9.60
CA ALA A 185 -7.14 4.52 9.67
C ALA A 185 -8.33 3.57 9.52
N THR A 186 -9.50 4.04 9.95
CA THR A 186 -10.80 3.49 9.54
C THR A 186 -11.40 4.40 8.46
N LEU A 187 -12.07 3.82 7.47
CA LEU A 187 -12.68 4.56 6.36
C LEU A 187 -14.16 4.88 6.60
N GLN A 188 -14.85 4.04 7.38
CA GLN A 188 -16.27 4.15 7.69
C GLN A 188 -16.52 4.10 9.20
N PRO A 189 -17.61 4.74 9.69
CA PRO A 189 -18.56 5.57 8.95
C PRO A 189 -18.00 6.93 8.52
N LYS A 190 -16.86 7.33 9.10
CA LYS A 190 -16.09 8.51 8.69
C LYS A 190 -14.61 8.15 8.71
N PHE A 191 -13.85 8.79 7.82
CA PHE A 191 -12.39 8.65 7.81
C PHE A 191 -11.81 9.11 9.16
N THR A 192 -11.19 8.19 9.89
CA THR A 192 -10.59 8.44 11.20
C THR A 192 -9.18 7.88 11.24
N ILE A 193 -8.19 8.74 11.48
CA ILE A 193 -6.80 8.35 11.64
C ILE A 193 -6.63 7.76 13.04
N LEU A 194 -6.21 6.49 13.10
CA LEU A 194 -5.87 5.80 14.34
C LEU A 194 -4.41 6.04 14.71
N HIS A 195 -3.51 5.90 13.73
CA HIS A 195 -2.08 6.17 13.90
C HIS A 195 -1.51 6.92 12.70
N ASN A 196 -0.65 7.89 12.97
CA ASN A 196 0.24 8.50 11.98
C ASN A 196 1.65 7.96 12.21
N LEU A 197 2.12 7.11 11.30
CA LEU A 197 3.39 6.43 11.42
C LEU A 197 4.44 7.15 10.59
N SER A 198 5.61 7.37 11.18
CA SER A 198 6.75 7.99 10.50
C SER A 198 7.88 7.00 10.32
N THR A 199 8.50 7.00 9.14
CA THR A 199 9.82 6.42 8.93
C THR A 199 10.91 7.43 9.36
N SER A 200 12.11 6.97 9.74
CA SER A 200 13.09 7.84 10.40
C SER A 200 13.94 8.69 9.46
N ARG A 201 13.76 8.57 8.14
CA ARG A 201 14.48 9.35 7.13
C ARG A 201 13.48 9.96 6.15
N GLY A 202 13.97 10.88 5.32
CA GLY A 202 13.18 11.81 4.51
C GLY A 202 12.06 11.17 3.69
N PRO A 203 11.22 12.01 3.05
CA PRO A 203 10.03 11.53 2.34
C PRO A 203 10.44 10.54 1.25
N SER A 204 10.04 9.28 1.42
CA SER A 204 10.27 8.18 0.49
C SER A 204 8.95 7.44 0.30
N PRO A 205 8.47 7.23 -0.94
CA PRO A 205 7.20 6.58 -1.21
C PRO A 205 7.06 5.25 -0.46
N ILE A 206 5.90 4.99 0.13
CA ILE A 206 5.59 3.67 0.67
C ILE A 206 5.28 2.73 -0.50
N VAL A 207 6.04 1.65 -0.68
CA VAL A 207 5.87 0.76 -1.84
C VAL A 207 5.19 -0.56 -1.49
N THR A 208 5.40 -1.05 -0.28
CA THR A 208 4.79 -2.32 0.17
C THR A 208 4.25 -2.18 1.58
N LEU A 209 3.01 -2.61 1.78
CA LEU A 209 2.38 -2.76 3.08
C LEU A 209 1.82 -4.17 3.19
N ALA A 210 2.09 -4.84 4.31
CA ALA A 210 1.53 -6.16 4.55
C ALA A 210 1.32 -6.41 6.04
N TRP A 211 0.10 -6.80 6.39
CA TRP A 211 -0.23 -7.28 7.72
C TRP A 211 0.16 -8.76 7.87
N HIS A 212 0.66 -9.09 9.04
CA HIS A 212 0.75 -10.45 9.52
C HIS A 212 -0.11 -10.58 10.77
N ALA A 213 -1.23 -11.29 10.61
CA ALA A 213 -2.15 -11.58 11.70
C ALA A 213 -1.41 -12.43 12.75
N SER A 214 -1.40 -11.94 13.98
CA SER A 214 -0.94 -12.72 15.11
C SER A 214 -2.06 -13.64 15.61
N SER A 215 -1.69 -14.64 16.43
CA SER A 215 -2.69 -15.54 17.00
C SER A 215 -3.76 -14.79 17.80
N SER A 216 -4.94 -15.39 17.98
CA SER A 216 -6.03 -14.79 18.77
C SER A 216 -5.65 -14.43 20.21
N ARG A 217 -4.59 -15.06 20.75
CA ARG A 217 -4.05 -14.77 22.09
C ARG A 217 -3.20 -13.49 22.15
N GLN A 218 -2.67 -13.05 21.01
CA GLN A 218 -1.86 -11.84 20.91
C GLN A 218 -2.75 -10.62 20.73
N LYS A 219 -2.41 -9.54 21.45
CA LYS A 219 -3.17 -8.28 21.46
C LYS A 219 -2.84 -7.36 20.28
N SER A 220 -1.74 -7.61 19.57
CA SER A 220 -1.29 -6.80 18.44
C SER A 220 -1.01 -7.63 17.21
N ASP A 221 -1.23 -7.03 16.04
CA ASP A 221 -0.79 -7.54 14.75
C ASP A 221 0.51 -6.86 14.31
N MET A 222 1.22 -7.49 13.39
CA MET A 222 2.47 -6.95 12.85
C MET A 222 2.21 -6.34 11.47
N LEU A 223 2.58 -5.08 11.28
CA LEU A 223 2.54 -4.40 9.99
C LEU A 223 3.96 -4.24 9.47
N ALA A 224 4.28 -4.89 8.35
CA ALA A 224 5.48 -4.59 7.61
C ALA A 224 5.25 -3.42 6.66
N VAL A 225 6.24 -2.54 6.59
CA VAL A 225 6.25 -1.32 5.77
C VAL A 225 7.59 -1.25 5.06
N GLN A 226 7.56 -1.21 3.73
CA GLN A 226 8.75 -0.99 2.92
C GLN A 226 8.60 0.32 2.14
N THR A 227 9.66 1.12 2.13
CA THR A 227 9.76 2.35 1.34
C THR A 227 10.55 2.13 0.05
N TYR A 228 10.45 3.07 -0.89
CA TYR A 228 11.13 3.00 -2.20
C TYR A 228 12.66 3.05 -2.11
N ASP A 229 13.21 3.57 -1.03
CA ASP A 229 14.65 3.58 -0.71
C ASP A 229 15.12 2.33 0.07
N GLY A 230 14.22 1.35 0.24
CA GLY A 230 14.54 0.05 0.85
C GLY A 230 14.45 0.00 2.37
N ASP A 231 14.00 1.06 3.05
CA ASP A 231 13.77 1.01 4.51
C ASP A 231 12.58 0.09 4.82
N LEU A 232 12.86 -1.07 5.41
CA LEU A 232 11.86 -2.05 5.82
C LEU A 232 11.70 -2.04 7.33
N ARG A 233 10.48 -1.78 7.82
CA ARG A 233 10.14 -1.78 9.24
C ARG A 233 9.00 -2.70 9.55
N VAL A 234 8.99 -3.20 10.77
CA VAL A 234 7.84 -3.93 11.33
C VAL A 234 7.32 -3.16 12.52
N TRP A 235 6.04 -2.84 12.47
CA TRP A 235 5.28 -2.19 13.54
C TRP A 235 4.41 -3.21 14.25
N SER A 236 4.37 -3.16 15.58
CA SER A 236 3.34 -3.80 16.39
C SER A 236 2.19 -2.82 16.57
N VAL A 237 1.00 -3.19 16.10
CA VAL A 237 -0.21 -2.37 16.17
C VAL A 237 -1.28 -3.13 16.94
N SER A 238 -1.86 -2.50 17.96
CA SER A 238 -2.93 -3.14 18.74
C SER A 238 -4.13 -3.48 17.85
N LYS A 239 -4.70 -4.68 18.05
CA LYS A 239 -5.93 -5.12 17.35
C LYS A 239 -7.14 -4.28 17.74
N VAL A 240 -7.13 -3.77 18.97
CA VAL A 240 -8.12 -2.82 19.46
C VAL A 240 -7.42 -1.50 19.62
N TYR A 241 -7.87 -0.51 18.85
CA TYR A 241 -7.31 0.83 18.94
C TYR A 241 -7.43 1.38 20.36
N ASN A 242 -6.32 1.90 20.88
CA ASN A 242 -6.26 2.64 22.12
C ASN A 242 -5.30 3.83 21.91
N ALA A 243 -5.78 5.05 22.16
CA ALA A 243 -4.97 6.26 22.05
C ALA A 243 -3.75 6.25 23.00
N GLU A 244 -3.85 5.54 24.13
CA GLU A 244 -2.76 5.38 25.10
C GLU A 244 -1.77 4.27 24.75
N ASP A 245 -2.05 3.46 23.72
CA ASP A 245 -1.15 2.41 23.22
C ASP A 245 -0.72 2.72 21.77
N PRO A 246 0.32 3.56 21.58
CA PRO A 246 0.79 3.90 20.25
C PRO A 246 1.38 2.66 19.55
N ALA A 247 1.29 2.64 18.22
CA ALA A 247 1.99 1.65 17.41
C ALA A 247 3.51 1.76 17.62
N LYS A 248 4.19 0.62 17.77
CA LYS A 248 5.62 0.57 18.14
C LYS A 248 6.42 -0.13 17.05
N VAL A 249 7.55 0.46 16.65
CA VAL A 249 8.51 -0.23 15.78
C VAL A 249 9.16 -1.36 16.58
N VAL A 250 8.97 -2.60 16.13
CA VAL A 250 9.56 -3.79 16.77
C VAL A 250 10.77 -4.33 16.02
N ARG A 251 10.88 -4.04 14.72
CA ARG A 251 12.04 -4.38 13.89
C ARG A 251 12.32 -3.29 12.87
N ILE A 252 13.60 -3.08 12.62
CA ILE A 252 14.11 -2.31 11.48
C ILE A 252 15.03 -3.27 10.74
N LEU A 253 14.67 -3.62 9.51
CA LEU A 253 15.38 -4.58 8.68
C LEU A 253 16.14 -3.80 7.62
N LYS A 254 17.47 -3.81 7.71
CA LYS A 254 18.36 -3.11 6.78
C LYS A 254 19.29 -4.12 6.14
N ARG A 255 19.41 -4.06 4.81
CA ARG A 255 20.37 -4.89 4.06
C ARG A 255 21.75 -4.23 4.00
N THR A 256 21.79 -2.92 3.80
CA THR A 256 22.99 -2.10 3.65
C THR A 256 22.83 -0.79 4.43
N GLU A 257 23.94 -0.11 4.73
CA GLU A 257 23.87 1.26 5.27
C GLU A 257 23.46 2.30 4.21
N ASN A 258 23.62 1.94 2.93
CA ASN A 258 23.27 2.75 1.77
C ASN A 258 21.85 2.47 1.33
N TYR A 259 20.98 3.47 1.45
CA TYR A 259 19.61 3.44 0.92
C TYR A 259 19.68 3.80 -0.56
N LEU A 260 19.29 2.86 -1.40
CA LEU A 260 19.19 3.07 -2.84
C LEU A 260 17.72 3.02 -3.23
N ALA A 261 17.31 4.05 -3.95
CA ALA A 261 15.98 4.11 -4.53
C ALA A 261 15.87 3.07 -5.65
N GLY A 262 14.85 2.23 -5.61
CA GLY A 262 14.66 1.23 -6.64
C GLY A 262 13.52 0.24 -6.39
N PRO A 263 13.40 -0.78 -7.25
CA PRO A 263 12.41 -1.82 -7.09
C PRO A 263 12.58 -2.54 -5.73
N ASN A 264 11.47 -2.61 -5.00
CA ASN A 264 11.42 -3.15 -3.65
C ASN A 264 10.13 -3.96 -3.52
N TRP A 265 10.23 -5.14 -2.92
CA TRP A 265 9.09 -6.01 -2.68
C TRP A 265 9.29 -6.77 -1.37
N MET A 266 8.21 -7.01 -0.63
CA MET A 266 8.26 -7.89 0.53
C MET A 266 6.97 -8.68 0.69
N GLY A 267 7.09 -9.81 1.39
CA GLY A 267 5.95 -10.67 1.72
C GLY A 267 6.17 -11.38 3.06
N TRP A 268 5.07 -11.63 3.75
CA TRP A 268 5.07 -12.47 4.96
C TRP A 268 4.90 -13.93 4.60
N SER A 269 5.64 -14.80 5.27
CA SER A 269 5.31 -16.22 5.35
C SER A 269 4.23 -16.47 6.41
N LYS A 270 3.60 -17.64 6.35
CA LYS A 270 2.62 -18.09 7.37
C LYS A 270 3.19 -18.21 8.79
N ASN A 271 4.52 -18.32 8.93
CA ASN A 271 5.18 -18.43 10.23
C ASN A 271 5.80 -17.10 10.72
N GLY A 272 5.41 -15.97 10.11
CA GLY A 272 5.85 -14.64 10.55
C GLY A 272 7.30 -14.29 10.18
N ARG A 273 7.84 -14.91 9.12
CA ARG A 273 9.11 -14.48 8.51
C ARG A 273 8.81 -13.52 7.37
N ILE A 274 9.72 -12.59 7.13
CA ILE A 274 9.65 -11.69 5.97
C ILE A 274 10.63 -12.20 4.91
N ILE A 275 10.13 -12.34 3.69
CA ILE A 275 10.94 -12.45 2.48
C ILE A 275 10.92 -11.07 1.83
N GLN A 276 12.07 -10.59 1.39
CA GLN A 276 12.17 -9.31 0.73
C GLN A 276 13.10 -9.38 -0.48
N TYR A 277 12.79 -8.54 -1.45
CA TYR A 277 13.67 -8.09 -2.50
C TYR A 277 13.86 -6.58 -2.36
N SER A 278 15.09 -6.13 -2.57
CA SER A 278 15.45 -4.72 -2.51
C SER A 278 16.59 -4.47 -3.47
N GLU A 279 16.43 -3.48 -4.33
CA GLU A 279 17.50 -2.94 -5.17
C GLU A 279 18.50 -2.22 -4.24
N SER A 280 19.62 -2.88 -3.95
CA SER A 280 20.69 -2.32 -3.09
C SER A 280 22.07 -2.84 -3.47
#